data_AF-A0A7W4PT32-F1
#
_entry.id   AF-A0A7W4PT32-F1
#
_cell.length_a   1.000
_cell.length_b   1.000
_cell.length_c   1.000
_cell.angle_alpha   90.00
_cell.angle_beta   90.00
_cell.angle_gamma   90.00
#
_symmetry.space_group_name_H-M   'P 1'
#
loop_
_entity.id
_entity.type
_entity.pdbx_description
1 polymer ?
#
loop_
_entity_poly.entity_id
_entity_poly.type
_entity_poly.pdbx_seq_one_letter_code
_entity_poly.pdbx_strand_id
1 'polypeptide(L)'
;MSRRSPHQLTVRQIAALKDGALADGGNLWVVAKGGSKVWTFRYTSPKTGKRREMGLGSAVDVSLVEARKRSADCRHVLADGIDPLEQRRAEEAAAKRELGLTFQQVAERYIAEQSPGWRDKRSAATWSASLELNAFPVCGATPVADMDTDTVLEVLRPIWTTKTETASRVRGRMERILDYARTHGWRVGENPARWKGHLAAILPKPSAVAKVEHHAAVDRKDIGKVMAALAASGGLAAKAVQFACLTAARSGEVRAAVWSEIDSVDGTWTVPAHKMKAGKEHRVPLTDAVLAILREVEPLRDARTGDLVFPGQRAGKPLSDVALSKALHLAAGTKAVTVHGLRSTFRDWAAEETDYPREVAEMALAHAIGDKVEAAYRRGDLFEKRRQMMDDWAGWALAA
;
A
#
# COMPACT_ATOMS: atom_id res chain seq x y z
N MET A 1 -25.51 41.22 -26.62
CA MET A 1 -26.59 40.22 -26.85
C MET A 1 -27.11 40.36 -28.28
N SER A 2 -27.50 39.26 -28.94
CA SER A 2 -28.07 39.27 -30.30
C SER A 2 -29.36 40.09 -30.36
N ARG A 3 -29.53 40.94 -31.39
CA ARG A 3 -30.76 41.74 -31.62
C ARG A 3 -31.88 40.96 -32.32
N ARG A 4 -31.68 39.67 -32.62
CA ARG A 4 -32.65 38.81 -33.32
C ARG A 4 -33.30 37.82 -32.36
N SER A 5 -34.62 37.70 -32.42
CA SER A 5 -35.39 36.67 -31.72
C SER A 5 -34.83 35.27 -32.01
N PRO A 6 -34.74 34.37 -31.02
CA PRO A 6 -34.30 32.99 -31.24
C PRO A 6 -35.22 32.19 -32.19
N HIS A 7 -34.75 31.04 -32.67
CA HIS A 7 -35.52 30.01 -33.40
C HIS A 7 -36.07 30.42 -34.77
N GLN A 8 -35.30 31.17 -35.56
CA GLN A 8 -35.75 31.74 -36.84
C GLN A 8 -35.54 30.83 -38.06
N LEU A 9 -34.72 29.77 -37.96
CA LEU A 9 -34.45 28.86 -39.06
C LEU A 9 -35.30 27.58 -39.00
N THR A 10 -35.57 27.07 -40.20
CA THR A 10 -36.18 25.76 -40.44
C THR A 10 -35.17 24.82 -41.10
N VAL A 11 -35.37 23.50 -40.96
CA VAL A 11 -34.51 22.47 -41.58
C VAL A 11 -34.40 22.66 -43.10
N ARG A 12 -35.50 23.07 -43.74
CA ARG A 12 -35.54 23.33 -45.19
C ARG A 12 -34.64 24.49 -45.63
N GLN A 13 -34.61 25.58 -44.86
CA GLN A 13 -33.72 26.72 -45.13
C GLN A 13 -32.24 26.34 -44.97
N ILE A 14 -31.93 25.50 -43.98
CA ILE A 14 -30.57 24.99 -43.76
C ILE A 14 -30.16 24.04 -44.89
N ALA A 15 -31.05 23.17 -45.36
CA ALA A 15 -30.79 22.28 -46.48
C ALA A 15 -30.49 23.06 -47.77
N ALA A 16 -31.26 24.12 -48.05
CA ALA A 16 -31.11 24.97 -49.23
C ALA A 16 -29.86 25.86 -49.23
N LEU A 17 -29.22 26.07 -48.08
CA LEU A 17 -28.00 26.89 -47.97
C LEU A 17 -26.83 26.21 -48.69
N LYS A 18 -26.34 26.82 -49.79
CA LYS A 18 -25.20 26.32 -50.56
C LYS A 18 -23.86 26.92 -50.12
N ASP A 19 -23.85 28.21 -49.80
CA ASP A 19 -22.70 28.95 -49.30
C ASP A 19 -23.16 30.15 -48.46
N GLY A 20 -22.31 30.64 -47.55
CA GLY A 20 -22.61 31.77 -46.68
C GLY A 20 -23.16 31.40 -45.30
N ALA A 21 -23.74 32.37 -44.58
CA ALA A 21 -24.16 32.19 -43.20
C ALA A 21 -25.62 32.63 -42.95
N LEU A 22 -26.39 31.78 -42.27
CA LEU A 22 -27.75 32.08 -41.82
C LEU A 22 -27.80 32.16 -40.29
N ALA A 23 -28.58 33.10 -39.75
CA ALA A 23 -28.75 33.24 -38.31
C ALA A 23 -30.08 32.62 -37.85
N ASP A 24 -30.01 31.74 -36.84
CA ASP A 24 -31.20 31.23 -36.13
C ASP A 24 -31.68 32.18 -35.03
N GLY A 25 -30.87 33.20 -34.69
CA GLY A 25 -31.13 34.04 -33.52
C GLY A 25 -30.56 33.41 -32.25
N GLY A 26 -30.63 34.13 -31.11
CA GLY A 26 -30.05 33.63 -29.86
C GLY A 26 -28.54 33.32 -29.93
N ASN A 27 -27.79 34.09 -30.74
CA ASN A 27 -26.36 33.94 -31.01
C ASN A 27 -25.96 32.69 -31.83
N LEU A 28 -26.93 31.92 -32.33
CA LEU A 28 -26.70 30.76 -33.20
C LEU A 28 -26.72 31.12 -34.69
N TRP A 29 -25.74 30.58 -35.42
CA TRP A 29 -25.58 30.70 -36.87
C TRP A 29 -25.28 29.33 -37.47
N VAL A 30 -25.68 29.11 -38.71
CA VAL A 30 -25.13 28.03 -39.56
C VAL A 30 -24.30 28.67 -40.65
N VAL A 31 -23.08 28.16 -40.84
CA VAL A 31 -22.15 28.61 -41.88
C VAL A 31 -21.96 27.45 -42.85
N ALA A 32 -22.32 27.65 -44.11
CA ALA A 32 -22.05 26.73 -45.19
C ALA A 32 -20.80 27.20 -45.96
N LYS A 33 -19.88 26.28 -46.25
CA LYS A 33 -18.73 26.52 -47.14
C LYS A 33 -18.35 25.21 -47.82
N GLY A 34 -18.29 25.21 -49.16
CA GLY A 34 -17.85 24.05 -49.95
C GLY A 34 -18.63 22.77 -49.68
N GLY A 35 -19.96 22.86 -49.53
CA GLY A 35 -20.83 21.70 -49.27
C GLY A 35 -20.91 21.25 -47.80
N SER A 36 -20.01 21.70 -46.94
CA SER A 36 -20.06 21.46 -45.49
C SER A 36 -20.85 22.56 -44.77
N LYS A 37 -21.57 22.20 -43.70
CA LYS A 37 -22.35 23.13 -42.87
C LYS A 37 -21.95 22.94 -41.42
N VAL A 38 -21.63 24.03 -40.74
CA VAL A 38 -21.18 24.03 -39.34
C VAL A 38 -22.05 24.98 -38.54
N TRP A 39 -22.46 24.54 -37.35
CA TRP A 39 -23.12 25.38 -36.38
C TRP A 39 -22.12 26.24 -35.64
N THR A 40 -22.47 27.49 -35.44
CA THR A 40 -21.54 28.46 -34.92
C THR A 40 -22.21 29.45 -33.97
N PHE A 41 -21.59 29.64 -32.81
CA PHE A 41 -22.00 30.58 -31.79
C PHE A 41 -21.20 31.87 -31.90
N ARG A 42 -21.86 32.98 -32.21
CA ARG A 42 -21.22 34.31 -32.38
C ARG A 42 -21.56 35.22 -31.23
N TYR A 43 -20.56 35.74 -30.51
CA TYR A 43 -20.76 36.56 -29.31
C TYR A 43 -19.65 37.61 -29.14
N THR A 44 -19.82 38.49 -28.15
CA THR A 44 -18.77 39.43 -27.72
C THR A 44 -18.21 38.92 -26.40
N SER A 45 -16.89 38.74 -26.33
CA SER A 45 -16.21 38.28 -25.12
C SER A 45 -16.43 39.25 -23.96
N PRO A 46 -16.92 38.81 -22.79
CA PRO A 46 -17.09 39.66 -21.62
C PRO A 46 -15.73 40.11 -21.04
N LYS A 47 -14.66 39.33 -21.30
CA LYS A 47 -13.29 39.63 -20.81
C LYS A 47 -12.52 40.58 -21.72
N THR A 48 -12.63 40.39 -23.04
CA THR A 48 -11.79 41.11 -24.02
C THR A 48 -12.52 42.16 -24.84
N GLY A 49 -13.86 42.20 -24.77
CA GLY A 49 -14.70 43.11 -25.57
C GLY A 49 -14.72 42.81 -27.07
N LYS A 50 -13.94 41.83 -27.55
CA LYS A 50 -13.83 41.46 -28.98
C LYS A 50 -14.95 40.52 -29.40
N ARG A 51 -15.39 40.64 -30.65
CA ARG A 51 -16.30 39.66 -31.29
C ARG A 51 -15.56 38.34 -31.51
N ARG A 52 -16.21 37.24 -31.14
CA ARG A 52 -15.69 35.88 -31.23
C ARG A 52 -16.71 34.94 -31.86
N GLU A 53 -16.20 33.87 -32.42
CA GLU A 53 -16.96 32.84 -33.12
C GLU A 53 -16.50 31.45 -32.62
N MET A 54 -17.44 30.63 -32.16
CA MET A 54 -17.16 29.29 -31.61
C MET A 54 -18.01 28.23 -32.31
N GLY A 55 -17.37 27.23 -32.92
CA GLY A 55 -18.06 26.11 -33.56
C GLY A 55 -18.76 25.20 -32.54
N LEU A 56 -20.01 24.85 -32.84
CA LEU A 56 -20.87 23.96 -32.03
C LEU A 56 -21.02 22.55 -32.64
N GLY A 57 -20.40 22.30 -33.80
CA GLY A 57 -20.37 21.00 -34.49
C GLY A 57 -20.87 21.05 -35.93
N SER A 58 -20.64 19.96 -36.67
CA SER A 58 -21.15 19.78 -38.04
C SER A 58 -22.68 19.71 -38.03
N ALA A 59 -23.34 20.33 -39.00
CA ALA A 59 -24.79 20.23 -39.15
C ALA A 59 -25.27 18.86 -39.66
N VAL A 60 -24.33 17.96 -40.00
CA VAL A 60 -24.59 16.54 -40.28
C VAL A 60 -24.78 15.78 -38.97
N ASP A 61 -23.88 15.97 -38.01
CA ASP A 61 -23.87 15.23 -36.74
C ASP A 61 -24.72 15.89 -35.65
N VAL A 62 -24.95 17.20 -35.77
CA VAL A 62 -25.66 18.02 -34.79
C VAL A 62 -26.93 18.57 -35.42
N SER A 63 -28.07 18.06 -34.94
CA SER A 63 -29.38 18.54 -35.37
C SER A 63 -29.62 20.00 -34.99
N LEU A 64 -30.55 20.68 -35.67
CA LEU A 64 -30.95 22.05 -35.33
C LEU A 64 -31.41 22.19 -33.87
N VAL A 65 -32.12 21.19 -33.35
CA VAL A 65 -32.60 21.18 -31.96
C VAL A 65 -31.41 21.12 -30.98
N GLU A 66 -30.45 20.24 -31.24
CA GLU A 66 -29.25 20.11 -30.41
C GLU A 66 -28.36 21.36 -30.50
N ALA A 67 -28.22 21.95 -31.69
CA ALA A 67 -27.49 23.21 -31.89
C ALA A 67 -28.12 24.37 -31.09
N ARG A 68 -29.45 24.45 -31.03
CA ARG A 68 -30.19 25.43 -30.22
C ARG A 68 -29.93 25.24 -28.73
N LYS A 69 -29.93 23.99 -28.25
CA LYS A 69 -29.60 23.65 -26.86
C LYS A 69 -28.18 24.10 -26.51
N ARG A 70 -27.17 23.67 -27.29
CA ARG A 70 -25.76 24.08 -27.09
C ARG A 70 -25.57 25.59 -27.11
N SER A 71 -26.28 26.29 -27.99
CA SER A 71 -26.26 27.76 -28.03
C SER A 71 -26.92 28.41 -26.81
N ALA A 72 -27.96 27.80 -26.24
CA ALA A 72 -28.58 28.28 -25.00
C ALA A 72 -27.62 28.11 -23.80
N ASP A 73 -26.97 26.95 -23.69
CA ASP A 73 -25.98 26.68 -22.65
C ASP A 73 -24.82 27.70 -22.70
N CYS A 74 -24.31 28.00 -23.90
CA CYS A 74 -23.27 29.00 -24.09
C CYS A 74 -23.74 30.43 -23.72
N ARG A 75 -25.03 30.73 -23.85
CA ARG A 75 -25.59 32.03 -23.41
C ARG A 75 -25.71 32.12 -21.89
N HIS A 76 -26.00 31.02 -21.19
CA HIS A 76 -25.99 31.00 -19.73
C HIS A 76 -24.59 31.30 -19.20
N VAL A 77 -23.57 30.60 -19.73
CA VAL A 77 -22.16 30.85 -19.40
C VAL A 77 -21.77 32.32 -19.64
N LEU A 78 -22.22 32.92 -20.75
CA LEU A 78 -21.99 34.35 -21.02
C LEU A 78 -22.70 35.28 -20.05
N ALA A 79 -23.90 34.92 -19.59
CA ALA A 79 -24.65 35.72 -18.63
C ALA A 79 -23.92 35.78 -17.27
N ASP A 80 -23.21 34.71 -16.92
CA ASP A 80 -22.36 34.63 -15.73
C ASP A 80 -21.01 35.36 -15.90
N GLY A 81 -20.81 36.09 -17.01
CA GLY A 81 -19.57 36.84 -17.29
C GLY A 81 -18.39 35.97 -17.73
N ILE A 82 -18.61 34.69 -18.00
CA ILE A 82 -17.57 33.74 -18.44
C ILE A 82 -17.53 33.71 -19.97
N ASP A 83 -16.33 33.63 -20.55
CA ASP A 83 -16.14 33.47 -22.00
C ASP A 83 -16.23 31.97 -22.37
N PRO A 84 -17.25 31.51 -23.11
CA PRO A 84 -17.48 30.07 -23.35
C PRO A 84 -16.33 29.39 -24.13
N LEU A 85 -15.67 30.12 -25.04
CA LEU A 85 -14.54 29.57 -25.80
C LEU A 85 -13.33 29.37 -24.90
N GLU A 86 -13.08 30.30 -23.96
CA GLU A 86 -11.98 30.16 -23.00
C GLU A 86 -12.28 29.08 -21.96
N GLN A 87 -13.53 28.96 -21.50
CA GLN A 87 -13.95 27.86 -20.62
C GLN A 87 -13.74 26.51 -21.30
N ARG A 88 -14.25 26.34 -22.53
CA ARG A 88 -14.07 25.09 -23.28
C ARG A 88 -12.59 24.77 -23.51
N ARG A 89 -11.78 25.77 -23.86
CA ARG A 89 -10.31 25.60 -23.98
C ARG A 89 -9.65 25.21 -22.66
N ALA A 90 -10.09 25.78 -21.54
CA ALA A 90 -9.58 25.44 -20.22
C ALA A 90 -9.98 24.02 -19.81
N GLU A 91 -11.21 23.59 -20.09
CA GLU A 91 -11.69 22.22 -19.89
C GLU A 91 -10.93 21.22 -20.77
N GLU A 92 -10.76 21.52 -22.06
CA GLU A 92 -9.95 20.71 -23.00
C GLU A 92 -8.48 20.63 -22.55
N ALA A 93 -7.90 21.74 -22.09
CA ALA A 93 -6.53 21.80 -21.59
C ALA A 93 -6.37 21.06 -20.25
N ALA A 94 -7.36 21.13 -19.36
CA ALA A 94 -7.38 20.38 -18.11
C ALA A 94 -7.48 18.87 -18.37
N ALA A 95 -8.40 18.46 -19.25
CA ALA A 95 -8.53 17.07 -19.67
C ALA A 95 -7.24 16.55 -20.34
N LYS A 96 -6.60 17.37 -21.20
CA LYS A 96 -5.31 17.03 -21.81
C LYS A 96 -4.17 16.95 -20.79
N ARG A 97 -4.18 17.82 -19.78
CA ARG A 97 -3.19 17.81 -18.69
C ARG A 97 -3.34 16.56 -17.83
N GLU A 98 -4.56 16.10 -17.59
CA GLU A 98 -4.84 14.88 -16.84
C GLU A 98 -4.48 13.60 -17.63
N LEU A 99 -4.72 13.58 -18.94
CA LEU A 99 -4.27 12.49 -19.82
C LEU A 99 -2.74 12.42 -19.96
N GLY A 100 -2.04 13.54 -19.73
CA GLY A 100 -0.59 13.61 -19.74
C GLY A 100 0.08 13.29 -18.40
N LEU A 101 -0.68 12.85 -17.38
CA LEU A 101 -0.09 12.50 -16.08
C LEU A 101 0.84 11.30 -16.23
N THR A 102 2.07 11.45 -15.74
CA THR A 102 3.06 10.39 -15.79
C THR A 102 2.80 9.34 -14.72
N PHE A 103 3.33 8.13 -14.91
CA PHE A 103 3.23 7.06 -13.92
C PHE A 103 3.77 7.49 -12.54
N GLN A 104 4.87 8.24 -12.50
CA GLN A 104 5.41 8.76 -11.25
C GLN A 104 4.44 9.71 -10.54
N GLN A 105 3.86 10.68 -11.26
CA GLN A 105 2.92 11.64 -10.67
C GLN A 105 1.68 10.94 -10.09
N VAL A 106 1.16 9.95 -10.82
CA VAL A 106 0.01 9.16 -10.35
C VAL A 106 0.40 8.28 -9.15
N ALA A 107 1.60 7.70 -9.14
CA ALA A 107 2.10 6.92 -8.02
C ALA A 107 2.22 7.75 -6.73
N GLU A 108 2.80 8.96 -6.83
CA GLU A 108 2.93 9.89 -5.71
C GLU A 108 1.55 10.29 -5.16
N ARG A 109 0.60 10.60 -6.05
CA ARG A 109 -0.78 10.93 -5.67
C ARG A 109 -1.48 9.76 -4.98
N TYR A 110 -1.38 8.54 -5.54
CA TYR A 110 -1.93 7.33 -4.94
C TYR A 110 -1.37 7.10 -3.54
N ILE A 111 -0.05 7.23 -3.36
CA ILE A 111 0.58 7.03 -2.05
C ILE A 111 0.08 8.09 -1.05
N ALA A 112 0.01 9.36 -1.45
CA ALA A 112 -0.47 10.43 -0.59
C ALA A 112 -1.93 10.22 -0.14
N GLU A 113 -2.82 9.82 -1.05
CA GLU A 113 -4.24 9.64 -0.76
C GLU A 113 -4.54 8.34 0.02
N GLN A 114 -3.79 7.26 -0.23
CA GLN A 114 -4.05 5.95 0.39
C GLN A 114 -3.28 5.72 1.70
N SER A 115 -2.13 6.35 1.88
CA SER A 115 -1.28 6.13 3.06
C SER A 115 -1.92 6.46 4.41
N PRO A 116 -2.87 7.40 4.57
CA PRO A 116 -3.58 7.60 5.83
C PRO A 116 -4.36 6.36 6.30
N GLY A 117 -4.81 5.52 5.36
CA GLY A 117 -5.50 4.26 5.66
C GLY A 117 -4.57 3.07 5.94
N TRP A 118 -3.25 3.24 5.80
CA TRP A 118 -2.30 2.14 5.99
C TRP A 118 -1.92 1.97 7.45
N ARG A 119 -1.90 0.70 7.92
CA ARG A 119 -1.59 0.38 9.31
C ARG A 119 -0.18 0.81 9.73
N ASP A 120 0.83 0.61 8.88
CA ASP A 120 2.20 1.07 9.14
C ASP A 120 2.45 2.37 8.37
N LYS A 121 2.62 3.47 9.11
CA LYS A 121 2.91 4.80 8.55
C LYS A 121 4.20 4.84 7.72
N ARG A 122 5.15 3.93 7.95
CA ARG A 122 6.38 3.79 7.14
C ARG A 122 6.14 3.15 5.78
N SER A 123 4.95 2.58 5.55
CA SER A 123 4.60 1.96 4.28
C SER A 123 4.67 2.97 3.13
N ALA A 124 4.31 4.24 3.37
CA ALA A 124 4.45 5.33 2.39
C ALA A 124 5.88 5.43 1.86
N ALA A 125 6.85 5.63 2.76
CA ALA A 125 8.26 5.71 2.40
C ALA A 125 8.77 4.41 1.75
N THR A 126 8.30 3.24 2.21
CA THR A 126 8.69 1.94 1.64
C THR A 126 8.14 1.74 0.22
N TRP A 127 6.96 2.28 -0.07
CA TRP A 127 6.40 2.28 -1.41
C TRP A 127 7.18 3.21 -2.33
N SER A 128 7.39 4.47 -1.93
CA SER A 128 8.14 5.46 -2.71
C SER A 128 9.54 4.96 -3.04
N ALA A 129 10.34 4.58 -2.03
CA ALA A 129 11.71 4.12 -2.24
C ALA A 129 11.81 2.89 -3.15
N SER A 130 10.83 1.99 -3.08
CA SER A 130 10.83 0.81 -3.93
C SER A 130 10.45 1.13 -5.38
N LEU A 131 9.58 2.12 -5.62
CA LEU A 131 9.23 2.56 -6.97
C LEU A 131 10.36 3.41 -7.56
N GLU A 132 10.95 4.30 -6.78
CA GLU A 132 12.15 5.08 -7.13
C GLU A 132 13.32 4.19 -7.55
N LEU A 133 13.53 3.07 -6.84
CA LEU A 133 14.63 2.16 -7.13
C LEU A 133 14.38 1.29 -8.37
N ASN A 134 13.14 0.84 -8.61
CA ASN A 134 12.87 -0.22 -9.57
C ASN A 134 12.02 0.21 -10.77
N ALA A 135 11.06 1.13 -10.61
CA ALA A 135 10.07 1.46 -11.63
C ALA A 135 10.30 2.83 -12.28
N PHE A 136 10.52 3.88 -11.47
CA PHE A 136 10.65 5.26 -11.98
C PHE A 136 11.81 5.46 -12.96
N PRO A 137 12.98 4.82 -12.81
CA PRO A 137 14.07 4.95 -13.79
C PRO A 137 13.70 4.44 -15.19
N VAL A 138 12.72 3.54 -15.30
CA VAL A 138 12.31 2.92 -16.57
C VAL A 138 11.05 3.61 -17.12
N CYS A 139 10.01 3.74 -16.30
CA CYS A 139 8.68 4.17 -16.76
C CYS A 139 8.11 5.36 -16.00
N GLY A 140 8.87 6.03 -15.13
CA GLY A 140 8.37 7.12 -14.30
C GLY A 140 7.83 8.31 -15.08
N ALA A 141 8.48 8.63 -16.21
CA ALA A 141 8.09 9.72 -17.12
C ALA A 141 7.02 9.31 -18.16
N THR A 142 6.70 8.01 -18.27
CA THR A 142 5.71 7.51 -19.24
C THR A 142 4.30 7.94 -18.80
N PRO A 143 3.48 8.53 -19.70
CA PRO A 143 2.08 8.81 -19.41
C PRO A 143 1.31 7.55 -19.02
N VAL A 144 0.43 7.64 -18.02
CA VAL A 144 -0.35 6.47 -17.55
C VAL A 144 -1.29 5.90 -18.60
N ALA A 145 -1.70 6.74 -19.56
CA ALA A 145 -2.49 6.33 -20.71
C ALA A 145 -1.71 5.39 -21.66
N ASP A 146 -0.39 5.62 -21.79
CA ASP A 146 0.50 4.90 -22.70
C ASP A 146 1.19 3.71 -22.03
N MET A 147 0.99 3.51 -20.72
CA MET A 147 1.52 2.37 -19.98
C MET A 147 0.91 1.06 -20.49
N ASP A 148 1.75 0.25 -21.15
CA ASP A 148 1.41 -1.04 -21.75
C ASP A 148 2.12 -2.23 -21.05
N THR A 149 1.94 -3.43 -21.60
CA THR A 149 2.47 -4.66 -21.00
C THR A 149 3.99 -4.74 -21.12
N ASP A 150 4.55 -4.30 -22.23
CA ASP A 150 5.99 -4.37 -22.47
C ASP A 150 6.74 -3.43 -21.53
N THR A 151 6.22 -2.22 -21.31
CA THR A 151 6.82 -1.28 -20.35
C THR A 151 6.80 -1.84 -18.92
N VAL A 152 5.72 -2.54 -18.53
CA VAL A 152 5.68 -3.22 -17.22
C VAL A 152 6.71 -4.37 -17.15
N LEU A 153 6.87 -5.12 -18.24
CA LEU A 153 7.83 -6.22 -18.30
C LEU A 153 9.28 -5.73 -18.28
N GLU A 154 9.59 -4.57 -18.87
CA GLU A 154 10.91 -3.95 -18.80
C GLU A 154 11.33 -3.65 -17.35
N VAL A 155 10.38 -3.21 -16.51
CA VAL A 155 10.59 -3.02 -15.07
C VAL A 155 10.83 -4.34 -14.35
N LEU A 156 10.05 -5.37 -14.67
CA LEU A 156 9.99 -6.59 -13.87
C LEU A 156 11.05 -7.62 -14.24
N ARG A 157 11.33 -7.84 -15.54
CA ARG A 157 12.25 -8.89 -16.01
C ARG A 157 13.64 -8.85 -15.36
N PRO A 158 14.30 -7.68 -15.18
CA PRO A 158 15.65 -7.62 -14.59
C PRO A 158 15.71 -8.13 -13.14
N ILE A 159 14.61 -8.00 -12.40
CA ILE A 159 14.50 -8.36 -10.99
C ILE A 159 13.71 -9.65 -10.75
N TRP A 160 13.07 -10.21 -11.79
CA TRP A 160 12.11 -11.31 -11.63
C TRP A 160 12.75 -12.62 -11.14
N THR A 161 13.97 -12.93 -11.59
CA THR A 161 14.69 -14.15 -11.21
C THR A 161 15.68 -13.94 -10.07
N THR A 162 16.22 -12.73 -9.94
CA THR A 162 17.26 -12.40 -8.95
C THR A 162 16.69 -11.88 -7.64
N LYS A 163 15.54 -11.18 -7.69
CA LYS A 163 14.87 -10.55 -6.55
C LYS A 163 13.36 -10.75 -6.64
N THR A 164 12.93 -12.00 -6.80
CA THR A 164 11.55 -12.40 -7.13
C THR A 164 10.48 -11.80 -6.21
N GLU A 165 10.72 -11.73 -4.89
CA GLU A 165 9.80 -11.10 -3.94
C GLU A 165 9.69 -9.60 -4.14
N THR A 166 10.81 -8.92 -4.39
CA THR A 166 10.81 -7.49 -4.73
C THR A 166 10.05 -7.25 -6.02
N ALA A 167 10.29 -8.07 -7.04
CA ALA A 167 9.60 -7.98 -8.33
C ALA A 167 8.07 -8.17 -8.17
N SER A 168 7.66 -9.17 -7.39
CA SER A 168 6.25 -9.44 -7.10
C SER A 168 5.58 -8.26 -6.37
N ARG A 169 6.29 -7.64 -5.42
CA ARG A 169 5.81 -6.45 -4.71
C ARG A 169 5.71 -5.24 -5.63
N VAL A 170 6.74 -4.95 -6.43
CA VAL A 170 6.76 -3.83 -7.38
C VAL A 170 5.61 -3.97 -8.37
N ARG A 171 5.43 -5.15 -8.98
CA ARG A 171 4.28 -5.45 -9.87
C ARG A 171 2.96 -5.17 -9.19
N GLY A 172 2.75 -5.68 -7.97
CA GLY A 172 1.51 -5.47 -7.23
C GLY A 172 1.25 -4.01 -6.83
N ARG A 173 2.30 -3.16 -6.77
CA ARG A 173 2.14 -1.71 -6.60
C ARG A 173 1.76 -1.04 -7.92
N MET A 174 2.46 -1.37 -9.02
CA MET A 174 2.13 -0.88 -10.36
C MET A 174 0.68 -1.19 -10.73
N GLU A 175 0.22 -2.42 -10.45
CA GLU A 175 -1.17 -2.84 -10.66
C GLU A 175 -2.16 -1.90 -9.94
N ARG A 176 -1.95 -1.63 -8.65
CA ARG A 176 -2.83 -0.73 -7.88
C ARG A 176 -2.82 0.71 -8.37
N ILE A 177 -1.66 1.21 -8.77
CA ILE A 177 -1.50 2.58 -9.29
C ILE A 177 -2.23 2.72 -10.63
N LEU A 178 -2.12 1.71 -11.51
CA LEU A 178 -2.80 1.71 -12.80
C LEU A 178 -4.32 1.52 -12.66
N ASP A 179 -4.79 0.72 -11.70
CA ASP A 179 -6.23 0.62 -11.39
C ASP A 179 -6.78 1.95 -10.82
N TYR A 180 -5.99 2.64 -10.00
CA TYR A 180 -6.32 3.98 -9.50
C TYR A 180 -6.42 4.99 -10.66
N ALA A 181 -5.48 4.99 -11.59
CA ALA A 181 -5.54 5.82 -12.81
C ALA A 181 -6.78 5.52 -13.65
N ARG A 182 -7.14 4.22 -13.78
CA ARG A 182 -8.33 3.79 -14.51
C ARG A 182 -9.62 4.30 -13.86
N THR A 183 -9.69 4.26 -12.52
CA THR A 183 -10.86 4.76 -11.77
C THR A 183 -11.10 6.25 -11.99
N HIS A 184 -10.02 7.02 -12.20
CA HIS A 184 -10.10 8.45 -12.50
C HIS A 184 -10.31 8.76 -14.00
N GLY A 185 -10.35 7.74 -14.86
CA GLY A 185 -10.49 7.92 -16.31
C GLY A 185 -9.22 8.39 -17.03
N TRP A 186 -8.06 8.43 -16.35
CA TRP A 186 -6.78 8.84 -16.97
C TRP A 186 -6.15 7.77 -17.85
N ARG A 187 -6.66 6.53 -17.79
CA ARG A 187 -6.32 5.46 -18.72
C ARG A 187 -7.53 4.60 -19.05
N VAL A 188 -7.46 3.94 -20.20
CA VAL A 188 -8.48 3.01 -20.69
C VAL A 188 -7.88 1.61 -20.91
N GLY A 189 -8.74 0.62 -21.12
CA GLY A 189 -8.31 -0.76 -21.39
C GLY A 189 -7.97 -1.57 -20.14
N GLU A 190 -7.37 -2.74 -20.37
CA GLU A 190 -6.93 -3.63 -19.29
C GLU A 190 -5.70 -3.10 -18.57
N ASN A 191 -5.49 -3.59 -17.35
CA ASN A 191 -4.33 -3.21 -16.54
C ASN A 191 -3.13 -4.10 -16.93
N PRO A 192 -2.05 -3.54 -17.51
CA PRO A 192 -0.91 -4.32 -17.99
C PRO A 192 -0.12 -4.98 -16.86
N ALA A 193 -0.24 -4.50 -15.62
CA ALA A 193 0.39 -5.10 -14.45
C ALA A 193 -0.48 -6.15 -13.77
N ARG A 194 -1.66 -6.49 -14.33
CA ARG A 194 -2.53 -7.53 -13.78
C ARG A 194 -1.82 -8.88 -13.78
N TRP A 195 -1.90 -9.61 -12.68
CA TRP A 195 -1.30 -10.94 -12.62
C TRP A 195 -2.20 -12.02 -13.23
N LYS A 196 -3.38 -12.25 -12.63
CA LYS A 196 -4.29 -13.33 -13.02
C LYS A 196 -4.89 -13.03 -14.40
N GLY A 197 -4.73 -13.96 -15.34
CA GLY A 197 -5.24 -13.84 -16.70
C GLY A 197 -4.41 -12.94 -17.62
N HIS A 198 -3.26 -12.43 -17.16
CA HIS A 198 -2.39 -11.57 -17.96
C HIS A 198 -0.91 -11.93 -17.76
N LEU A 199 -0.18 -11.25 -16.85
CA LEU A 199 1.26 -11.51 -16.65
C LEU A 199 1.59 -12.96 -16.27
N ALA A 200 0.66 -13.70 -15.67
CA ALA A 200 0.85 -15.12 -15.36
C ALA A 200 1.01 -16.03 -16.59
N ALA A 201 0.64 -15.56 -17.79
CA ALA A 201 0.87 -16.26 -19.06
C ALA A 201 2.26 -15.97 -19.65
N ILE A 202 2.92 -14.91 -19.19
CA ILE A 202 4.19 -14.42 -19.74
C ILE A 202 5.35 -14.73 -18.79
N LEU A 203 5.15 -14.50 -17.49
CA LEU A 203 6.16 -14.69 -16.46
C LEU A 203 5.87 -15.97 -15.68
N PRO A 204 6.90 -16.78 -15.38
CA PRO A 204 6.74 -17.94 -14.51
C PRO A 204 6.26 -17.51 -13.13
N LYS A 205 5.46 -18.36 -12.49
CA LYS A 205 4.95 -18.10 -11.14
C LYS A 205 6.12 -17.81 -10.19
N PRO A 206 6.05 -16.76 -9.35
CA PRO A 206 7.11 -16.43 -8.40
C PRO A 206 7.60 -17.63 -7.58
N SER A 207 6.68 -18.48 -7.10
CA SER A 207 6.98 -19.68 -6.32
C SER A 207 7.71 -20.79 -7.09
N ALA A 208 7.68 -20.78 -8.43
CA ALA A 208 8.44 -21.69 -9.27
C ALA A 208 9.86 -21.15 -9.56
N VAL A 209 10.06 -19.83 -9.45
CA VAL A 209 11.33 -19.15 -9.73
C VAL A 209 12.20 -19.07 -8.48
N ALA A 210 11.61 -18.62 -7.37
CA ALA A 210 12.24 -18.62 -6.06
C ALA A 210 11.49 -19.63 -5.19
N LYS A 211 12.17 -20.71 -4.80
CA LYS A 211 11.65 -21.58 -3.74
C LYS A 211 11.51 -20.73 -2.48
N VAL A 212 10.37 -20.86 -1.80
CA VAL A 212 10.16 -20.23 -0.50
C VAL A 212 11.14 -20.89 0.47
N GLU A 213 12.24 -20.21 0.78
CA GLU A 213 13.11 -20.60 1.86
C GLU A 213 12.45 -20.16 3.17
N HIS A 214 12.11 -21.14 4.02
CA HIS A 214 11.69 -20.84 5.37
C HIS A 214 12.87 -20.21 6.12
N HIS A 215 12.57 -19.25 7.00
CA HIS A 215 13.58 -18.64 7.85
C HIS A 215 14.37 -19.71 8.60
N ALA A 216 15.67 -19.81 8.35
CA ALA A 216 16.52 -20.76 9.04
C ALA A 216 16.46 -20.52 10.55
N ALA A 217 16.27 -21.63 11.26
CA ALA A 217 16.06 -21.70 12.69
C ALA A 217 17.25 -22.41 13.36
N VAL A 218 17.45 -22.14 14.64
CA VAL A 218 18.36 -22.96 15.46
C VAL A 218 17.66 -24.30 15.65
N ASP A 219 18.38 -25.43 15.52
CA ASP A 219 17.80 -26.73 15.86
C ASP A 219 17.41 -26.74 17.33
N ARG A 220 16.22 -27.27 17.64
CA ARG A 220 15.72 -27.38 19.03
C ARG A 220 16.69 -28.12 19.96
N LYS A 221 17.57 -28.96 19.43
CA LYS A 221 18.62 -29.68 20.20
C LYS A 221 19.83 -28.82 20.53
N ASP A 222 20.09 -27.77 19.76
CA ASP A 222 21.23 -26.87 19.96
C ASP A 222 20.85 -25.55 20.65
N ILE A 223 19.54 -25.31 20.87
CA ILE A 223 19.06 -24.05 21.44
C ILE A 223 19.65 -23.76 22.82
N GLY A 224 19.87 -24.78 23.65
CA GLY A 224 20.49 -24.65 24.98
C GLY A 224 21.88 -24.02 24.91
N LYS A 225 22.72 -24.48 23.98
CA LYS A 225 24.06 -23.92 23.74
C LYS A 225 23.99 -22.45 23.32
N VAL A 226 23.05 -22.12 22.43
CA VAL A 226 22.86 -20.73 21.95
C VAL A 226 22.40 -19.83 23.10
N MET A 227 21.46 -20.29 23.92
CA MET A 227 20.96 -19.54 25.08
C MET A 227 22.07 -19.32 26.12
N ALA A 228 22.91 -20.33 26.39
CA ALA A 228 24.08 -20.19 27.25
C ALA A 228 25.09 -19.16 26.71
N ALA A 229 25.37 -19.17 25.40
CA ALA A 229 26.24 -18.18 24.77
C ALA A 229 25.67 -16.76 24.81
N LEU A 230 24.35 -16.60 24.63
CA LEU A 230 23.67 -15.31 24.78
C LEU A 230 23.76 -14.78 26.22
N ALA A 231 23.58 -15.65 27.21
CA ALA A 231 23.71 -15.30 28.62
C ALA A 231 25.13 -14.82 28.95
N ALA A 232 26.15 -15.56 28.48
CA ALA A 232 27.56 -15.23 28.68
C ALA A 232 27.98 -13.88 28.06
N SER A 233 27.33 -13.44 26.97
CA SER A 233 27.61 -12.13 26.35
C SER A 233 27.24 -10.95 27.26
N GLY A 234 26.24 -11.08 28.14
CA GLY A 234 25.75 -10.02 29.02
C GLY A 234 25.12 -8.79 28.34
N GLY A 235 25.24 -8.65 27.02
CA GLY A 235 24.79 -7.46 26.30
C GLY A 235 23.26 -7.34 26.20
N LEU A 236 22.77 -6.09 26.14
CA LEU A 236 21.33 -5.82 26.08
C LEU A 236 20.63 -6.48 24.87
N ALA A 237 21.30 -6.52 23.71
CA ALA A 237 20.78 -7.21 22.54
C ALA A 237 20.68 -8.73 22.75
N ALA A 238 21.61 -9.33 23.49
CA ALA A 238 21.55 -10.75 23.83
C ALA A 238 20.40 -11.05 24.80
N LYS A 239 20.15 -10.18 25.79
CA LYS A 239 18.98 -10.26 26.67
C LYS A 239 17.66 -10.16 25.91
N ALA A 240 17.58 -9.24 24.94
CA ALA A 240 16.40 -9.13 24.08
C ALA A 240 16.16 -10.38 23.21
N VAL A 241 17.23 -11.04 22.74
CA VAL A 241 17.11 -12.31 22.00
C VAL A 241 16.67 -13.45 22.93
N GLN A 242 17.23 -13.54 24.15
CA GLN A 242 16.78 -14.50 25.15
C GLN A 242 15.30 -14.31 25.48
N PHE A 243 14.88 -13.07 25.72
CA PHE A 243 13.48 -12.72 25.95
C PHE A 243 12.59 -13.14 24.77
N ALA A 244 13.01 -12.87 23.53
CA ALA A 244 12.27 -13.28 22.34
C ALA A 244 12.16 -14.80 22.19
N CYS A 245 13.22 -15.54 22.55
CA CYS A 245 13.23 -17.00 22.55
C CYS A 245 12.24 -17.56 23.58
N LEU A 246 12.39 -17.13 24.85
CA LEU A 246 11.64 -17.67 25.98
C LEU A 246 10.16 -17.27 25.98
N THR A 247 9.79 -16.17 25.32
CA THR A 247 8.39 -15.75 25.15
C THR A 247 7.78 -16.20 23.83
N ALA A 248 8.58 -16.75 22.92
CA ALA A 248 8.24 -17.00 21.53
C ALA A 248 7.63 -15.78 20.81
N ALA A 249 7.85 -14.55 21.27
CA ALA A 249 7.28 -13.33 20.69
C ALA A 249 8.06 -12.86 19.45
N ARG A 250 7.46 -11.98 18.63
CA ARG A 250 8.15 -11.44 17.44
C ARG A 250 9.18 -10.40 17.85
N SER A 251 10.31 -10.31 17.13
CA SER A 251 11.36 -9.32 17.41
C SER A 251 10.85 -7.87 17.43
N GLY A 252 9.86 -7.55 16.59
CA GLY A 252 9.22 -6.23 16.59
C GLY A 252 8.44 -5.94 17.87
N GLU A 253 7.74 -6.93 18.41
CA GLU A 253 6.97 -6.84 19.66
C GLU A 253 7.94 -6.67 20.84
N VAL A 254 8.96 -7.52 20.93
CA VAL A 254 9.96 -7.50 22.00
C VAL A 254 10.73 -6.17 22.04
N ARG A 255 11.21 -5.69 20.90
CA ARG A 255 11.97 -4.44 20.84
C ARG A 255 11.10 -3.24 21.22
N ALA A 256 9.82 -3.27 20.87
CA ALA A 256 8.89 -2.18 21.17
C ALA A 256 8.14 -2.36 22.50
N ALA A 257 8.49 -3.37 23.30
CA ALA A 257 7.89 -3.63 24.60
C ALA A 257 8.17 -2.45 25.54
N VAL A 258 7.15 -2.03 26.29
CA VAL A 258 7.26 -0.98 27.30
C VAL A 258 6.86 -1.53 28.67
N TRP A 259 7.39 -0.95 29.74
CA TRP A 259 7.18 -1.46 31.09
C TRP A 259 5.72 -1.45 31.54
N SER A 260 4.90 -0.53 31.02
CA SER A 260 3.46 -0.51 31.30
C SER A 260 2.68 -1.70 30.73
N GLU A 261 3.29 -2.50 29.85
CA GLU A 261 2.71 -3.75 29.33
C GLU A 261 3.05 -4.96 30.20
N ILE A 262 3.97 -4.83 31.16
CA ILE A 262 4.51 -5.91 31.98
C ILE A 262 3.84 -5.88 33.35
N ASP A 263 3.13 -6.95 33.69
CA ASP A 263 2.70 -7.26 35.05
C ASP A 263 3.63 -8.33 35.64
N SER A 264 4.57 -7.91 36.48
CA SER A 264 5.54 -8.79 37.12
C SER A 264 4.96 -9.55 38.32
N VAL A 265 3.78 -9.16 38.82
CA VAL A 265 3.09 -9.83 39.93
C VAL A 265 2.28 -10.99 39.38
N ASP A 266 1.49 -10.75 38.33
CA ASP A 266 0.73 -11.79 37.64
C ASP A 266 1.62 -12.67 36.75
N GLY A 267 2.80 -12.19 36.35
CA GLY A 267 3.69 -12.90 35.43
C GLY A 267 3.15 -12.86 34.00
N THR A 268 2.70 -11.69 33.56
CA THR A 268 2.02 -11.52 32.27
C THR A 268 2.54 -10.30 31.52
N TRP A 269 2.88 -10.47 30.25
CA TRP A 269 3.11 -9.37 29.31
C TRP A 269 1.92 -9.25 28.36
N THR A 270 1.25 -8.10 28.38
CA THR A 270 0.08 -7.84 27.53
C THR A 270 0.47 -6.99 26.33
N VAL A 271 0.60 -7.63 25.16
CA VAL A 271 0.92 -6.93 23.90
C VAL A 271 -0.36 -6.34 23.31
N PRO A 272 -0.47 -5.01 23.19
CA PRO A 272 -1.71 -4.36 22.77
C PRO A 272 -2.00 -4.61 21.28
N ALA A 273 -3.28 -4.62 20.93
CA ALA A 273 -3.78 -4.91 19.58
C ALA A 273 -3.09 -4.11 18.46
N HIS A 274 -2.75 -2.84 18.70
CA HIS A 274 -2.11 -1.97 17.70
C HIS A 274 -0.65 -2.35 17.39
N LYS A 275 0.04 -3.08 18.29
CA LYS A 275 1.38 -3.64 18.04
C LYS A 275 1.31 -5.03 17.40
N MET A 276 0.15 -5.70 17.46
CA MET A 276 -0.03 -7.06 16.99
C MET A 276 -0.33 -7.12 15.49
N LYS A 277 0.32 -8.05 14.79
CA LYS A 277 0.09 -8.28 13.34
C LYS A 277 -1.36 -8.69 13.04
N ALA A 278 -2.03 -9.35 13.97
CA ALA A 278 -3.43 -9.77 13.81
C ALA A 278 -4.45 -8.71 14.29
N GLY A 279 -4.00 -7.60 14.90
CA GLY A 279 -4.92 -6.57 15.42
C GLY A 279 -5.73 -6.98 16.64
N LYS A 280 -5.33 -8.07 17.32
CA LYS A 280 -5.93 -8.54 18.58
C LYS A 280 -4.87 -8.51 19.67
N GLU A 281 -5.24 -8.08 20.87
CA GLU A 281 -4.38 -8.13 22.05
C GLU A 281 -3.88 -9.56 22.31
N HIS A 282 -2.65 -9.68 22.79
CA HIS A 282 -2.02 -10.97 23.08
C HIS A 282 -1.37 -10.95 24.46
N ARG A 283 -1.82 -11.85 25.34
CA ARG A 283 -1.23 -12.06 26.66
C ARG A 283 -0.15 -13.12 26.56
N VAL A 284 1.06 -12.82 27.01
CA VAL A 284 2.24 -13.69 26.99
C VAL A 284 2.59 -14.05 28.43
N PRO A 285 2.56 -15.34 28.81
CA PRO A 285 3.04 -15.77 30.13
C PRO A 285 4.54 -15.47 30.29
N LEU A 286 4.93 -14.97 31.45
CA LEU A 286 6.32 -14.67 31.81
C LEU A 286 6.80 -15.71 32.82
N THR A 287 7.73 -16.55 32.39
CA THR A 287 8.38 -17.55 33.26
C THR A 287 9.37 -16.88 34.19
N ASP A 288 9.82 -17.58 35.24
CA ASP A 288 10.84 -17.07 36.17
C ASP A 288 12.12 -16.61 35.48
N ALA A 289 12.54 -17.33 34.43
CA ALA A 289 13.71 -16.95 33.62
C ALA A 289 13.49 -15.63 32.87
N VAL A 290 12.28 -15.39 32.36
CA VAL A 290 11.93 -14.13 31.70
C VAL A 290 11.86 -12.98 32.72
N LEU A 291 11.29 -13.23 33.89
CA LEU A 291 11.25 -12.26 35.00
C LEU A 291 12.66 -11.90 35.50
N ALA A 292 13.60 -12.86 35.52
CA ALA A 292 14.99 -12.59 35.85
C ALA A 292 15.64 -11.63 34.83
N ILE A 293 15.43 -11.86 33.52
CA ILE A 293 15.90 -10.94 32.48
C ILE A 293 15.33 -9.53 32.69
N LEU A 294 14.03 -9.43 33.01
CA LEU A 294 13.39 -8.14 33.26
C LEU A 294 14.04 -7.40 34.44
N ARG A 295 14.26 -8.08 35.58
CA ARG A 295 14.96 -7.47 36.75
C ARG A 295 16.35 -6.94 36.39
N GLU A 296 17.08 -7.63 35.52
CA GLU A 296 18.41 -7.18 35.07
C GLU A 296 18.39 -5.94 34.17
N VAL A 297 17.32 -5.75 33.38
CA VAL A 297 17.19 -4.60 32.48
C VAL A 297 16.39 -3.45 33.08
N GLU A 298 15.69 -3.66 34.21
CA GLU A 298 14.94 -2.63 34.94
C GLU A 298 15.76 -1.36 35.25
N PRO A 299 17.06 -1.43 35.62
CA PRO A 299 17.87 -0.22 35.83
C PRO A 299 18.03 0.68 34.58
N LEU A 300 17.73 0.18 33.38
CA LEU A 300 17.77 0.94 32.13
C LEU A 300 16.45 1.68 31.84
N ARG A 301 15.43 1.49 32.67
CA ARG A 301 14.11 2.10 32.52
C ARG A 301 14.21 3.62 32.62
N ASP A 302 13.64 4.30 31.63
CA ASP A 302 13.46 5.76 31.67
C ASP A 302 12.10 6.16 31.08
N ALA A 303 11.19 6.54 31.96
CA ALA A 303 9.84 6.98 31.61
C ALA A 303 9.83 8.24 30.72
N ARG A 304 10.89 9.06 30.74
CA ARG A 304 11.01 10.27 29.90
C ARG A 304 11.36 9.93 28.47
N THR A 305 11.88 8.72 28.22
CA THR A 305 12.34 8.28 26.89
C THR A 305 11.54 7.07 26.38
N GLY A 306 10.24 7.05 26.67
CA GLY A 306 9.30 6.10 26.11
C GLY A 306 9.13 4.79 26.89
N ASP A 307 9.78 4.65 28.04
CA ASP A 307 9.59 3.54 28.99
C ASP A 307 9.83 2.14 28.39
N LEU A 308 10.79 2.03 27.47
CA LEU A 308 11.13 0.80 26.76
C LEU A 308 11.80 -0.22 27.69
N VAL A 309 11.45 -1.50 27.53
CA VAL A 309 12.13 -2.62 28.22
C VAL A 309 13.55 -2.83 27.66
N PHE A 310 13.71 -2.67 26.35
CA PHE A 310 15.01 -2.82 25.67
C PHE A 310 15.38 -1.54 24.88
N PRO A 311 15.83 -0.47 25.58
CA PRO A 311 16.17 0.80 24.95
C PRO A 311 17.38 0.67 24.01
N GLY A 312 17.35 1.40 22.91
CA GLY A 312 18.46 1.53 21.97
C GLY A 312 19.41 2.68 22.34
N GLN A 313 20.48 2.83 21.56
CA GLN A 313 21.48 3.90 21.75
C GLN A 313 20.91 5.32 21.59
N ARG A 314 19.83 5.48 20.80
CA ARG A 314 19.14 6.76 20.65
C ARG A 314 17.99 6.81 21.64
N ALA A 315 17.93 7.86 22.47
CA ALA A 315 16.83 8.09 23.39
C ALA A 315 15.47 8.00 22.70
N GLY A 316 14.50 7.32 23.32
CA GLY A 316 13.16 7.14 22.76
C GLY A 316 13.08 6.14 21.61
N LYS A 317 14.17 5.44 21.27
CA LYS A 317 14.19 4.43 20.22
C LYS A 317 14.58 3.07 20.79
N PRO A 318 13.92 1.98 20.34
CA PRO A 318 14.28 0.65 20.76
C PRO A 318 15.56 0.17 20.08
N LEU A 319 16.07 -1.00 20.51
CA LEU A 319 17.07 -1.74 19.76
C LEU A 319 16.65 -1.93 18.29
N SER A 320 17.64 -2.02 17.39
CA SER A 320 17.41 -2.32 15.97
C SER A 320 17.30 -3.84 15.75
N ASP A 321 16.59 -4.28 14.69
CA ASP A 321 16.56 -5.71 14.31
C ASP A 321 17.96 -6.24 14.01
N VAL A 322 18.82 -5.38 13.47
CA VAL A 322 20.22 -5.70 13.17
C VAL A 322 21.00 -6.01 14.45
N ALA A 323 20.74 -5.29 15.55
CA ALA A 323 21.41 -5.56 16.82
C ALA A 323 21.06 -6.95 17.37
N LEU A 324 19.78 -7.32 17.36
CA LEU A 324 19.33 -8.66 17.79
C LEU A 324 19.88 -9.75 16.86
N SER A 325 19.86 -9.53 15.54
CA SER A 325 20.39 -10.50 14.57
C SER A 325 21.87 -10.75 14.78
N LYS A 326 22.67 -9.69 14.98
CA LYS A 326 24.11 -9.82 15.27
C LYS A 326 24.37 -10.59 16.57
N ALA A 327 23.59 -10.32 17.64
CA ALA A 327 23.73 -11.03 18.91
C ALA A 327 23.43 -12.52 18.75
N LEU A 328 22.35 -12.87 18.04
CA LEU A 328 22.01 -14.26 17.74
C LEU A 328 23.08 -14.94 16.88
N HIS A 329 23.57 -14.28 15.83
CA HIS A 329 24.59 -14.86 14.94
C HIS A 329 25.89 -15.16 15.66
N LEU A 330 26.29 -14.28 16.58
CA LEU A 330 27.47 -14.50 17.40
C LEU A 330 27.27 -15.72 18.33
N ALA A 331 26.14 -15.80 19.01
CA ALA A 331 25.83 -16.91 19.91
C ALA A 331 25.65 -18.25 19.19
N ALA A 332 25.06 -18.24 17.99
CA ALA A 332 24.85 -19.44 17.18
C ALA A 332 26.07 -19.83 16.34
N GLY A 333 27.11 -18.99 16.28
CA GLY A 333 28.29 -19.22 15.43
C GLY A 333 28.00 -19.19 13.92
N THR A 334 26.82 -18.72 13.49
CA THR A 334 26.41 -18.72 12.08
C THR A 334 25.47 -17.55 11.75
N LYS A 335 25.57 -17.06 10.51
CA LYS A 335 24.66 -16.03 9.97
C LYS A 335 23.39 -16.61 9.32
N ALA A 336 23.30 -17.94 9.21
CA ALA A 336 22.17 -18.60 8.58
C ALA A 336 20.88 -18.41 9.39
N VAL A 337 20.96 -18.47 10.72
CA VAL A 337 19.78 -18.39 11.59
C VAL A 337 19.23 -16.98 11.70
N THR A 338 17.95 -16.87 12.03
CA THR A 338 17.28 -15.57 12.21
C THR A 338 16.55 -15.51 13.55
N VAL A 339 16.35 -14.29 14.07
CA VAL A 339 15.58 -14.08 15.31
C VAL A 339 14.14 -14.57 15.15
N HIS A 340 13.55 -14.43 13.95
CA HIS A 340 12.25 -15.01 13.66
C HIS A 340 12.27 -16.53 13.67
N GLY A 341 13.38 -17.15 13.25
CA GLY A 341 13.58 -18.60 13.27
C GLY A 341 13.49 -19.22 14.66
N LEU A 342 13.78 -18.47 15.74
CA LEU A 342 13.59 -18.95 17.12
C LEU A 342 12.13 -19.35 17.42
N ARG A 343 11.16 -18.72 16.75
CA ARG A 343 9.75 -19.09 16.85
C ARG A 343 9.44 -20.41 16.15
N SER A 344 10.16 -20.71 15.07
CA SER A 344 10.12 -22.04 14.45
C SER A 344 10.76 -23.08 15.37
N THR A 345 11.90 -22.76 15.99
CA THR A 345 12.53 -23.64 17.00
C THR A 345 11.57 -23.99 18.13
N PHE A 346 10.86 -23.01 18.69
CA PHE A 346 9.80 -23.25 19.68
C PHE A 346 8.67 -24.13 19.12
N ARG A 347 8.21 -23.85 17.89
CA ARG A 347 7.12 -24.61 17.27
C ARG A 347 7.47 -26.07 17.03
N ASP A 348 8.71 -26.31 16.60
CA ASP A 348 9.26 -27.63 16.33
C ASP A 348 9.47 -28.40 17.64
N TRP A 349 9.98 -27.73 18.69
CA TRP A 349 10.03 -28.32 20.04
C TRP A 349 8.64 -28.75 20.51
N ALA A 350 7.64 -27.87 20.44
CA ALA A 350 6.29 -28.19 20.88
C ALA A 350 5.66 -29.35 20.06
N ALA A 351 6.07 -29.53 18.80
CA ALA A 351 5.56 -30.61 17.95
C ALA A 351 6.28 -31.95 18.19
N GLU A 352 7.59 -31.93 18.37
CA GLU A 352 8.45 -33.11 18.30
C GLU A 352 8.85 -33.64 19.67
N GLU A 353 8.86 -32.80 20.70
CA GLU A 353 9.39 -33.13 22.03
C GLU A 353 8.31 -33.10 23.13
N THR A 354 7.06 -32.80 22.78
CA THR A 354 5.96 -32.68 23.75
C THR A 354 4.63 -33.17 23.19
N ASP A 355 3.67 -33.46 24.08
CA ASP A 355 2.29 -33.82 23.73
C ASP A 355 1.34 -32.61 23.71
N TYR A 356 1.86 -31.38 23.72
CA TYR A 356 1.01 -30.19 23.76
C TYR A 356 0.13 -30.10 22.48
N PRO A 357 -1.17 -29.78 22.62
CA PRO A 357 -2.02 -29.63 21.45
C PRO A 357 -1.50 -28.50 20.55
N ARG A 358 -1.48 -28.75 19.23
CA ARG A 358 -1.07 -27.77 18.22
C ARG A 358 -1.67 -26.39 18.44
N GLU A 359 -2.94 -26.33 18.78
CA GLU A 359 -3.63 -25.07 19.03
C GLU A 359 -2.99 -24.24 20.14
N VAL A 360 -2.51 -24.85 21.23
CA VAL A 360 -1.87 -24.13 22.33
C VAL A 360 -0.57 -23.47 21.84
N ALA A 361 0.23 -24.19 21.05
CA ALA A 361 1.48 -23.68 20.48
C ALA A 361 1.23 -22.56 19.44
N GLU A 362 0.24 -22.72 18.58
CA GLU A 362 -0.14 -21.67 17.61
C GLU A 362 -0.68 -20.41 18.34
N MET A 363 -1.40 -20.57 19.45
CA MET A 363 -1.86 -19.45 20.27
C MET A 363 -0.71 -18.75 20.98
N ALA A 364 0.28 -19.49 21.51
CA ALA A 364 1.49 -18.89 22.08
C ALA A 364 2.20 -17.99 21.07
N LEU A 365 2.24 -18.42 19.81
CA LEU A 365 2.79 -17.66 18.68
C LEU A 365 1.86 -16.52 18.18
N ALA A 366 0.67 -16.34 18.75
CA ALA A 366 -0.36 -15.44 18.24
C ALA A 366 -0.64 -15.64 16.75
N HIS A 367 -0.74 -16.90 16.32
CA HIS A 367 -1.22 -17.28 15.01
C HIS A 367 -2.75 -17.42 15.02
N ALA A 368 -3.38 -17.17 13.87
CA ALA A 368 -4.80 -17.47 13.71
C ALA A 368 -4.96 -18.99 13.57
N ILE A 369 -5.93 -19.56 14.28
CA ILE A 369 -6.20 -21.01 14.29
C ILE A 369 -7.60 -21.24 13.75
N GLY A 370 -7.72 -22.17 12.80
CA GLY A 370 -8.99 -22.55 12.21
C GLY A 370 -9.50 -21.57 11.16
N ASP A 371 -10.67 -21.89 10.61
CA ASP A 371 -11.42 -20.98 9.75
C ASP A 371 -12.12 -19.86 10.57
N LYS A 372 -12.74 -18.90 9.89
CA LYS A 372 -13.44 -17.78 10.57
C LYS A 372 -14.55 -18.26 11.51
N VAL A 373 -15.08 -19.47 11.32
CA VAL A 373 -16.19 -20.02 12.11
C VAL A 373 -15.64 -20.59 13.42
N GLU A 374 -14.61 -21.43 13.37
CA GLU A 374 -13.96 -21.95 14.58
C GLU A 374 -13.35 -20.84 15.46
N ALA A 375 -12.85 -19.77 14.85
CA ALA A 375 -12.33 -18.61 15.56
C ALA A 375 -13.43 -17.84 16.32
N ALA A 376 -14.69 -17.90 15.87
CA ALA A 376 -15.82 -17.22 16.51
C ALA A 376 -16.35 -17.93 17.75
N TYR A 377 -16.20 -19.27 17.84
CA TYR A 377 -16.66 -20.05 18.99
C TYR A 377 -15.65 -20.08 20.16
N ARG A 378 -14.36 -19.78 19.90
CA ARG A 378 -13.31 -19.74 20.94
C ARG A 378 -13.30 -18.41 21.69
N ARG A 379 -13.84 -18.40 22.91
CA ARG A 379 -13.88 -17.20 23.78
C ARG A 379 -12.63 -16.97 24.63
N GLY A 380 -11.86 -18.03 24.93
CA GLY A 380 -10.65 -17.97 25.76
C GLY A 380 -9.35 -17.96 24.95
N ASP A 381 -8.24 -17.56 25.57
CA ASP A 381 -6.89 -17.53 24.97
C ASP A 381 -5.97 -18.69 25.44
N LEU A 382 -6.54 -19.69 26.13
CA LEU A 382 -5.85 -20.84 26.72
C LEU A 382 -4.66 -20.46 27.62
N PHE A 383 -4.74 -19.31 28.31
CA PHE A 383 -3.60 -18.72 29.02
C PHE A 383 -2.89 -19.67 30.00
N GLU A 384 -3.61 -20.35 30.90
CA GLU A 384 -2.97 -21.27 31.87
C GLU A 384 -2.26 -22.46 31.18
N LYS A 385 -2.84 -23.01 30.11
CA LYS A 385 -2.18 -24.06 29.33
C LYS A 385 -0.93 -23.54 28.64
N ARG A 386 -0.96 -22.30 28.16
CA ARG A 386 0.22 -21.64 27.59
C ARG A 386 1.26 -21.34 28.66
N ARG A 387 0.87 -20.96 29.87
CA ARG A 387 1.79 -20.71 30.99
C ARG A 387 2.64 -21.94 31.28
N GLN A 388 2.00 -23.09 31.49
CA GLN A 388 2.71 -24.36 31.69
C GLN A 388 3.62 -24.71 30.51
N MET A 389 3.13 -24.56 29.26
CA MET A 389 3.95 -24.78 28.06
C MET A 389 5.18 -23.87 28.00
N MET A 390 5.04 -22.60 28.37
CA MET A 390 6.15 -21.66 28.34
C MET A 390 7.18 -21.99 29.44
N ASP A 391 6.75 -22.46 30.62
CA ASP A 391 7.64 -22.92 31.68
C ASP A 391 8.47 -24.15 31.23
N ASP A 392 7.82 -25.14 30.62
CA ASP A 392 8.50 -26.32 30.07
C ASP A 392 9.46 -25.93 28.93
N TRP A 393 9.05 -24.99 28.08
CA TRP A 393 9.90 -24.45 27.02
C TRP A 393 11.13 -23.76 27.60
N ALA A 394 10.96 -22.94 28.64
CA ALA A 394 12.07 -22.27 29.29
C ALA A 394 13.04 -23.30 29.91
N GLY A 395 12.51 -24.36 30.54
CA GLY A 395 13.31 -25.47 31.04
C GLY A 395 14.13 -26.15 29.94
N TRP A 396 13.52 -26.46 28.80
CA TRP A 396 14.22 -27.05 27.64
C TRP A 396 15.26 -26.11 27.06
N ALA A 397 14.87 -24.86 26.79
CA ALA A 397 15.72 -23.89 26.10
C ALA A 397 16.94 -23.44 26.92
N LEU A 398 16.90 -23.64 28.24
CA LEU A 398 17.99 -23.31 29.16
C LEU A 398 18.77 -24.54 29.64
N ALA A 399 18.32 -25.76 29.32
CA ALA A 399 19.09 -26.97 29.57
C ALA A 399 20.27 -27.06 28.58
N ALA A 400 21.49 -27.15 29.12
CA ALA A 400 22.74 -27.15 28.35
C ALA A 400 23.12 -28.55 27.85
#